data_AF-A0A7R9TIR8-F1
#
_entry.id   AF-A0A7R9TIR8-F1
#
_cell.length_a   1.000
_cell.length_b   1.000
_cell.length_c   1.000
_cell.angle_alpha   90.00
_cell.angle_beta   90.00
_cell.angle_gamma   90.00
#
_symmetry.space_group_name_H-M   'P 1'
#
loop_
_entity.id
_entity.type
_entity.pdbx_description
1 polymer ?
#
loop_
_entity_poly.entity_id
_entity_poly.type
_entity_poly.pdbx_seq_one_letter_code
_entity_poly.pdbx_strand_id
1 'polypeptide(L)'
;GGAPRPGRTPEGSGRLHEYSEGVKVAGHFSQWSEFSQMPMATVTAVLGRVGSLEAETAAILHEFNVPSNEFPPEVFEDLPQGEALTNVNLSAPGGALDAPRRDLREWRITSIDPPTARDLDDALSIRELPNGRTEVGVHIADVTHYVVPGTSLDAEAAERSTSTYLIDGVIPMLP
;
A
#
# COMPACT_ATOMS: atom_id res chain seq x y z
N GLY A 1 17.85 -22.87 -30.73
CA GLY A 1 19.24 -22.70 -30.28
C GLY A 1 19.42 -21.26 -29.86
N GLY A 2 19.80 -21.03 -28.59
CA GLY A 2 20.01 -19.70 -28.03
C GLY A 2 19.31 -19.51 -26.69
N ALA A 3 19.75 -20.25 -25.66
CA ALA A 3 19.38 -19.94 -24.28
C ALA A 3 20.09 -18.65 -23.83
N PRO A 4 19.49 -17.81 -22.97
CA PRO A 4 20.14 -16.63 -22.43
C PRO A 4 21.31 -17.02 -21.52
N ARG A 5 22.40 -16.27 -21.61
CA ARG A 5 23.61 -16.48 -20.82
C ARG A 5 23.31 -16.17 -19.34
N PRO A 6 23.80 -16.96 -18.38
CA PRO A 6 23.74 -16.59 -16.97
C PRO A 6 24.63 -15.37 -16.74
N GLY A 7 24.02 -14.32 -16.18
CA GLY A 7 24.72 -13.11 -15.75
C GLY A 7 25.79 -13.43 -14.72
N ARG A 8 26.90 -12.70 -14.81
CA ARG A 8 28.08 -12.79 -13.96
C ARG A 8 27.73 -12.82 -12.47
N THR A 9 28.29 -13.80 -11.75
CA THR A 9 28.49 -13.73 -10.31
C THR A 9 29.42 -12.55 -9.98
N PRO A 10 29.05 -11.63 -9.07
CA PRO A 10 29.98 -10.63 -8.58
C PRO A 10 30.95 -11.30 -7.59
N GLU A 11 32.24 -11.30 -7.94
CA GLU A 11 33.32 -11.48 -6.97
C GLU A 11 33.28 -10.33 -5.95
N GLY A 12 33.32 -10.64 -4.65
CA GLY A 12 33.34 -9.62 -3.62
C GLY A 12 33.60 -10.21 -2.24
N SER A 13 34.86 -10.16 -1.80
CA SER A 13 35.29 -10.47 -0.43
C SER A 13 34.79 -9.47 0.63
N GLY A 14 33.77 -8.65 0.32
CA GLY A 14 33.18 -7.65 1.21
C GLY A 14 31.87 -8.07 1.91
N ARG A 15 31.27 -9.23 1.57
CA ARG A 15 29.94 -9.64 2.09
C ARG A 15 29.94 -10.39 3.41
N LEU A 16 31.08 -10.83 3.93
CA LEU A 16 31.14 -11.67 5.14
C LEU A 16 30.76 -10.92 6.44
N HIS A 17 30.74 -9.59 6.44
CA HIS A 17 30.33 -8.78 7.60
C HIS A 17 28.80 -8.64 7.76
N GLU A 18 28.02 -8.96 6.73
CA GLU A 18 26.54 -8.89 6.76
C GLU A 18 25.89 -10.12 7.43
N TYR A 19 26.60 -11.25 7.48
CA TYR A 19 26.09 -12.54 7.96
C TYR A 19 26.85 -12.95 9.22
N SER A 20 26.59 -12.23 10.31
CA SER A 20 27.17 -12.52 11.63
C SER A 20 26.16 -13.17 12.57
N GLU A 21 26.65 -13.82 13.61
CA GLU A 21 25.80 -14.43 14.64
C GLU A 21 24.88 -13.37 15.27
N GLY A 22 23.60 -13.69 15.40
CA GLY A 22 22.58 -12.76 15.92
C GLY A 22 22.02 -11.78 14.88
N VAL A 23 22.32 -11.97 13.59
CA VAL A 23 21.64 -11.27 12.48
C VAL A 23 20.56 -12.15 11.88
N LYS A 24 19.36 -11.59 11.71
CA LYS A 24 18.24 -12.23 11.03
C LYS A 24 18.31 -11.96 9.53
N VAL A 25 18.00 -12.98 8.74
CA VAL A 25 18.02 -12.93 7.27
C VAL A 25 16.75 -13.56 6.71
N ALA A 26 16.31 -13.03 5.57
CA ALA A 26 15.29 -13.64 4.74
C ALA A 26 15.93 -14.63 3.75
N GLY A 27 15.28 -15.77 3.53
CA GLY A 27 15.80 -16.81 2.65
C GLY A 27 14.72 -17.38 1.75
N HIS A 28 15.07 -17.64 0.50
CA HIS A 28 14.22 -18.34 -0.44
C HIS A 28 14.63 -19.81 -0.48
N PHE A 29 13.70 -20.70 -0.14
CA PHE A 29 13.88 -22.14 -0.35
C PHE A 29 14.12 -22.41 -1.84
N SER A 30 15.20 -23.14 -2.17
CA SER A 30 15.54 -23.43 -3.56
C SER A 30 15.22 -24.88 -3.94
N GLN A 31 15.77 -25.85 -3.22
CA GLN A 31 15.54 -27.26 -3.52
C GLN A 31 15.80 -28.14 -2.31
N TRP A 32 15.14 -29.30 -2.26
CA TRP A 32 15.47 -30.36 -1.33
C TRP A 32 15.63 -31.68 -2.09
N SER A 33 16.89 -32.06 -2.32
CA SER A 33 17.22 -33.33 -2.97
C SER A 33 16.96 -34.51 -2.04
N GLU A 34 16.49 -35.64 -2.58
CA GLU A 34 16.32 -36.90 -1.84
C GLU A 34 17.63 -37.43 -1.21
N PHE A 35 18.78 -36.98 -1.73
CA PHE A 35 20.11 -37.34 -1.23
C PHE A 35 20.65 -36.37 -0.16
N SER A 36 19.90 -35.32 0.17
CA SER A 36 20.31 -34.32 1.17
C SER A 36 19.41 -34.38 2.40
N GLN A 37 20.03 -34.40 3.59
CA GLN A 37 19.29 -34.30 4.85
C GLN A 37 18.73 -32.90 5.11
N MET A 38 19.29 -31.87 4.47
CA MET A 38 18.91 -30.47 4.66
C MET A 38 18.45 -29.84 3.35
N PRO A 39 17.43 -28.98 3.38
CA PRO A 39 17.04 -28.20 2.21
C PRO A 39 18.12 -27.17 1.88
N MET A 40 18.21 -26.81 0.61
CA MET A 40 18.98 -25.67 0.15
C MET A 40 18.09 -24.43 0.12
N ALA A 41 18.66 -23.31 0.52
CA ALA A 41 18.03 -22.00 0.44
C ALA A 41 19.08 -20.95 0.04
N THR A 42 18.62 -19.86 -0.55
CA THR A 42 19.46 -18.70 -0.87
C THR A 42 19.01 -17.54 -0.01
N VAL A 43 19.96 -16.89 0.66
CA VAL A 43 19.68 -15.66 1.41
C VAL A 43 19.35 -14.55 0.44
N THR A 44 18.19 -13.91 0.63
CA THR A 44 17.65 -12.87 -0.26
C THR A 44 17.77 -11.48 0.34
N ALA A 45 17.73 -11.34 1.66
CA ALA A 45 17.90 -10.06 2.35
C ALA A 45 18.44 -10.22 3.77
N VAL A 46 19.10 -9.18 4.27
CA VAL A 46 19.48 -9.02 5.68
C VAL A 46 18.44 -8.14 6.35
N LEU A 47 17.78 -8.67 7.39
CA LEU A 47 16.67 -7.97 8.07
C LEU A 47 17.15 -7.13 9.26
N GLY A 48 18.31 -7.49 9.84
CA GLY A 48 18.91 -6.76 10.95
C GLY A 48 19.20 -7.64 12.15
N ARG A 49 19.43 -7.02 13.31
CA ARG A 49 19.81 -7.74 14.53
C ARG A 49 18.60 -8.38 15.19
N VAL A 50 18.73 -9.62 15.63
CA VAL A 50 17.67 -10.33 16.38
C VAL A 50 17.25 -9.51 17.59
N GLY A 51 15.93 -9.34 17.77
CA GLY A 51 15.34 -8.59 18.87
C GLY A 51 15.28 -7.07 18.68
N SER A 52 15.77 -6.52 17.56
CA SER A 52 15.47 -5.11 17.22
C SER A 52 14.06 -5.00 16.63
N LEU A 53 13.36 -3.91 16.94
CA LEU A 53 11.98 -3.70 16.47
C LEU A 53 11.91 -3.77 14.94
N GLU A 54 12.84 -3.11 14.25
CA GLU A 54 12.89 -3.05 12.80
C GLU A 54 13.08 -4.44 12.17
N ALA A 55 13.97 -5.27 12.73
CA ALA A 55 14.25 -6.59 12.21
C ALA A 55 13.13 -7.60 12.49
N GLU A 56 12.45 -7.47 13.64
CA GLU A 56 11.29 -8.30 13.97
C GLU A 56 10.07 -7.91 13.11
N THR A 57 9.80 -6.62 12.93
CA THR A 57 8.75 -6.12 12.04
C THR A 57 9.01 -6.55 10.59
N ALA A 58 10.22 -6.33 10.07
CA ALA A 58 10.58 -6.74 8.71
C ALA A 58 10.45 -8.26 8.50
N ALA A 59 10.76 -9.07 9.52
CA ALA A 59 10.59 -10.51 9.45
C ALA A 59 9.13 -10.93 9.37
N ILE A 60 8.25 -10.32 10.17
CA ILE A 60 6.80 -10.57 10.11
C ILE A 60 6.26 -10.19 8.73
N LEU A 61 6.58 -8.98 8.26
CA LEU A 61 6.13 -8.52 6.94
C LEU A 61 6.60 -9.46 5.82
N HIS A 62 7.85 -9.93 5.89
CA HIS A 62 8.38 -10.89 4.92
C HIS A 62 7.70 -12.26 5.01
N GLU A 63 7.50 -12.79 6.21
CA GLU A 63 6.87 -14.10 6.42
C GLU A 63 5.42 -14.14 5.89
N PHE A 64 4.68 -13.04 6.04
CA PHE A 64 3.30 -12.92 5.57
C PHE A 64 3.18 -12.30 4.17
N ASN A 65 4.28 -12.08 3.46
CA ASN A 65 4.33 -11.43 2.13
C ASN A 65 3.56 -10.10 2.08
N VAL A 66 3.69 -9.28 3.13
CA VAL A 66 3.11 -7.94 3.14
C VAL A 66 4.05 -7.00 2.36
N PRO A 67 3.61 -6.41 1.24
CA PRO A 67 4.43 -5.49 0.44
C PRO A 67 4.69 -4.21 1.24
N SER A 68 5.91 -4.06 1.73
CA SER A 68 6.34 -2.91 2.53
C SER A 68 7.33 -1.99 1.79
N ASN A 69 7.51 -2.21 0.50
CA ASN A 69 8.36 -1.40 -0.36
C ASN A 69 7.71 -0.04 -0.65
N GLU A 70 8.56 0.92 -1.02
CA GLU A 70 8.10 2.19 -1.60
C GLU A 70 7.26 1.92 -2.86
N PHE A 71 6.31 2.81 -3.10
CA PHE A 71 5.51 2.78 -4.31
C PHE A 71 6.41 3.01 -5.53
N PRO A 72 6.27 2.22 -6.60
CA PRO A 72 6.99 2.45 -7.85
C PRO A 72 6.69 3.85 -8.43
N PRO A 73 7.67 4.53 -9.08
CA PRO A 73 7.45 5.87 -9.65
C PRO A 73 6.25 5.97 -10.59
N GLU A 74 5.99 4.93 -11.39
CA GLU A 74 4.87 4.82 -12.32
C GLU A 74 3.51 4.91 -11.63
N VAL A 75 3.40 4.53 -10.35
CA VAL A 75 2.16 4.68 -9.56
C VAL A 75 1.83 6.15 -9.33
N PHE A 76 2.84 6.99 -9.14
CA PHE A 76 2.65 8.43 -8.95
C PHE A 76 2.35 9.17 -10.25
N GLU A 77 2.68 8.60 -11.41
CA GLU A 77 2.34 9.18 -12.72
C GLU A 77 0.81 9.14 -12.97
N ASP A 78 0.13 8.15 -12.39
CA ASP A 78 -1.34 7.99 -12.49
C ASP A 78 -2.11 8.91 -11.54
N LEU A 79 -1.44 9.54 -10.56
CA LEU A 79 -2.07 10.48 -9.65
C LEU A 79 -2.38 11.82 -10.34
N PRO A 80 -3.41 12.56 -9.86
CA PRO A 80 -3.63 13.93 -10.30
C PRO A 80 -2.36 14.76 -10.13
N GLN A 81 -1.99 15.52 -11.16
CA GLN A 81 -0.76 16.33 -11.14
C GLN A 81 -1.07 17.80 -10.82
N GLY A 82 -0.13 18.48 -10.16
CA GLY A 82 -0.18 19.93 -9.92
C GLY A 82 -1.31 20.38 -8.98
N GLU A 83 -1.95 21.50 -9.31
CA GLU A 83 -3.03 22.10 -8.48
C GLU A 83 -4.28 21.22 -8.35
N ALA A 84 -4.41 20.16 -9.15
CA ALA A 84 -5.54 19.23 -9.06
C ALA A 84 -5.58 18.44 -7.74
N LEU A 85 -4.46 18.30 -7.02
CA LEU A 85 -4.38 17.65 -5.71
C LEU A 85 -4.88 18.53 -4.57
N THR A 86 -4.75 19.85 -4.69
CA THR A 86 -5.01 20.82 -3.60
C THR A 86 -6.23 21.70 -3.87
N ASN A 87 -6.54 21.93 -5.14
CA ASN A 87 -7.67 22.71 -5.62
C ASN A 87 -8.44 21.87 -6.64
N VAL A 88 -9.27 20.94 -6.14
CA VAL A 88 -10.24 20.25 -7.00
C VAL A 88 -11.22 21.30 -7.51
N ASN A 89 -10.97 21.84 -8.71
CA ASN A 89 -11.92 22.70 -9.38
C ASN A 89 -13.07 21.84 -9.87
N LEU A 90 -14.04 21.67 -8.98
CA LEU A 90 -15.26 20.90 -9.21
C LEU A 90 -15.93 21.33 -10.52
N SER A 91 -15.82 22.58 -10.94
CA SER A 91 -16.51 23.18 -12.09
C SER A 91 -15.74 23.17 -13.42
N ALA A 92 -14.53 22.60 -13.48
CA ALA A 92 -13.76 22.52 -14.72
C ALA A 92 -14.30 21.42 -15.66
N PRO A 93 -14.19 21.57 -17.00
CA PRO A 93 -14.42 20.45 -17.92
C PRO A 93 -13.41 19.35 -17.64
N GLY A 94 -13.88 18.13 -17.41
CA GLY A 94 -13.12 16.98 -16.91
C GLY A 94 -13.03 16.90 -15.38
N GLY A 95 -13.61 17.86 -14.66
CA GLY A 95 -13.60 17.93 -13.20
C GLY A 95 -14.61 16.96 -12.56
N ALA A 96 -14.56 16.82 -11.24
CA ALA A 96 -15.46 15.91 -10.53
C ALA A 96 -16.96 16.17 -10.80
N LEU A 97 -17.39 17.38 -11.23
CA LEU A 97 -18.79 17.65 -11.63
C LEU A 97 -19.15 17.27 -13.09
N ASP A 98 -18.23 16.70 -13.87
CA ASP A 98 -18.57 16.16 -15.20
C ASP A 98 -19.50 14.94 -15.11
N ALA A 99 -19.41 14.20 -14.00
CA ALA A 99 -20.48 13.31 -13.59
C ALA A 99 -21.58 14.15 -12.90
N PRO A 100 -22.88 13.85 -13.08
CA PRO A 100 -23.96 14.57 -12.40
C PRO A 100 -23.91 14.30 -10.89
N ARG A 101 -23.03 15.00 -10.17
CA ARG A 101 -22.89 14.93 -8.72
C ARG A 101 -23.90 15.83 -8.05
N ARG A 102 -24.43 15.37 -6.92
CA ARG A 102 -25.31 16.16 -6.07
C ARG A 102 -24.46 17.06 -5.17
N ASP A 103 -24.65 18.37 -5.26
CA ASP A 103 -24.01 19.31 -4.36
C ASP A 103 -24.65 19.23 -2.96
N LEU A 104 -23.85 18.82 -1.97
CA LEU A 104 -24.24 18.67 -0.57
C LEU A 104 -23.46 19.60 0.37
N ARG A 105 -22.72 20.59 -0.15
CA ARG A 105 -21.82 21.43 0.66
C ARG A 105 -22.54 22.23 1.76
N GLU A 106 -23.80 22.57 1.53
CA GLU A 106 -24.66 23.26 2.52
C GLU A 106 -25.24 22.30 3.59
N TRP A 107 -24.95 21.00 3.51
CA TRP A 107 -25.44 20.02 4.47
C TRP A 107 -24.50 19.91 5.66
N ARG A 108 -25.07 19.61 6.83
CA ARG A 108 -24.28 19.26 8.01
C ARG A 108 -23.83 17.80 7.92
N ILE A 109 -22.57 17.61 7.52
CA ILE A 109 -21.91 16.31 7.38
C ILE A 109 -20.73 16.26 8.37
N THR A 110 -20.51 15.11 9.03
CA THR A 110 -19.39 14.91 9.97
C THR A 110 -18.82 13.50 9.84
N SER A 111 -17.51 13.34 10.02
CA SER A 111 -16.89 12.04 10.29
C SER A 111 -16.73 11.84 11.81
N ILE A 112 -16.55 10.60 12.26
CA ILE A 112 -16.35 10.25 13.67
C ILE A 112 -15.23 9.20 13.73
N ASP A 113 -14.03 9.65 14.10
CA ASP A 113 -12.81 8.84 13.93
C ASP A 113 -11.94 8.85 15.19
N PRO A 114 -11.07 7.83 15.38
CA PRO A 114 -10.01 7.89 16.37
C PRO A 114 -9.07 9.09 16.13
N PRO A 115 -8.44 9.64 17.19
CA PRO A 115 -7.52 10.78 17.05
C PRO A 115 -6.25 10.46 16.24
N THR A 116 -5.98 9.18 15.97
CA THR A 116 -4.85 8.70 15.19
C THR A 116 -5.19 8.34 13.75
N ALA A 117 -6.46 8.46 13.33
CA ALA A 117 -6.88 8.17 11.96
C ALA A 117 -6.19 9.11 10.97
N ARG A 118 -5.75 8.56 9.83
CA ARG A 118 -5.10 9.34 8.75
C ARG A 118 -5.94 9.37 7.47
N ASP A 119 -6.84 8.43 7.37
CA ASP A 119 -7.66 8.03 6.24
C ASP A 119 -9.13 8.15 6.67
N LEU A 120 -9.75 9.28 6.30
CA LEU A 120 -11.14 9.59 6.65
C LEU A 120 -12.03 9.24 5.45
N ASP A 121 -12.44 7.98 5.39
CA ASP A 121 -13.13 7.43 4.20
C ASP A 121 -14.65 7.57 4.27
N ASP A 122 -15.22 7.79 5.45
CA ASP A 122 -16.66 7.92 5.64
C ASP A 122 -17.08 9.19 6.38
N ALA A 123 -18.28 9.66 6.06
CA ALA A 123 -18.94 10.72 6.78
C ALA A 123 -20.45 10.47 6.84
N LEU A 124 -21.10 11.07 7.82
CA LEU A 124 -22.50 10.88 8.14
C LEU A 124 -23.27 12.20 8.14
N SER A 125 -24.52 12.16 7.71
CA SER A 125 -25.48 13.24 7.92
C SER A 125 -26.85 12.72 8.35
N ILE A 126 -27.57 13.55 9.07
CA ILE A 126 -28.95 13.29 9.49
C ILE A 126 -29.79 14.55 9.31
N ARG A 127 -30.98 14.38 8.74
CA ARG A 127 -31.92 15.50 8.51
C ARG A 127 -33.36 15.04 8.67
N GLU A 128 -34.18 15.85 9.32
CA GLU A 128 -35.63 15.66 9.32
C GLU A 128 -36.26 16.23 8.05
N LEU A 129 -37.19 15.48 7.47
CA LEU A 129 -37.94 15.83 6.28
C LEU A 129 -39.30 16.44 6.65
N PRO A 130 -39.92 17.25 5.78
CA PRO A 130 -41.23 17.89 6.05
C PRO A 130 -42.37 16.92 6.38
N ASN A 131 -42.25 15.65 6.00
CA ASN A 131 -43.24 14.60 6.29
C ASN A 131 -42.97 13.86 7.62
N GLY A 132 -42.09 14.39 8.47
CA GLY A 132 -41.75 13.81 9.76
C GLY A 132 -40.85 12.57 9.68
N ARG A 133 -40.32 12.23 8.49
CA ARG A 133 -39.33 11.15 8.33
C ARG A 133 -37.91 11.69 8.46
N THR A 134 -36.97 10.81 8.74
CA THR A 134 -35.55 11.15 8.80
C THR A 134 -34.83 10.65 7.54
N GLU A 135 -34.01 11.50 6.95
CA GLU A 135 -33.03 11.14 5.92
C GLU A 135 -31.67 10.96 6.61
N VAL A 136 -31.06 9.79 6.42
CA VAL A 136 -29.71 9.48 6.89
C VAL A 136 -28.82 9.31 5.66
N GLY A 137 -27.70 10.03 5.63
CA GLY A 137 -26.70 9.94 4.58
C GLY A 137 -25.43 9.26 5.08
N VAL A 138 -24.92 8.30 4.31
CA VAL A 138 -23.58 7.74 4.45
C VAL A 138 -22.80 8.16 3.20
N HIS A 139 -21.73 8.91 3.40
CA HIS A 139 -20.93 9.52 2.35
C HIS A 139 -19.57 8.85 2.37
N ILE A 140 -19.20 8.13 1.30
CA ILE A 140 -17.93 7.42 1.19
C ILE A 140 -17.01 8.17 0.23
N ALA A 141 -15.72 8.23 0.54
CA ALA A 141 -14.70 8.77 -0.34
C ALA A 141 -14.76 8.10 -1.72
N ASP A 142 -14.80 8.89 -2.77
CA ASP A 142 -14.86 8.40 -4.14
C ASP A 142 -13.46 8.07 -4.67
N VAL A 143 -12.83 7.06 -4.06
CA VAL A 143 -11.47 6.60 -4.42
C VAL A 143 -11.40 6.17 -5.89
N THR A 144 -12.48 5.57 -6.40
CA THR A 144 -12.59 5.11 -7.79
C THR A 144 -12.58 6.25 -8.83
N HIS A 145 -12.79 7.49 -8.41
CA HIS A 145 -12.57 8.64 -9.29
C HIS A 145 -11.09 8.82 -9.64
N TYR A 146 -10.19 8.42 -8.74
CA TYR A 146 -8.74 8.59 -8.86
C TYR A 146 -8.04 7.30 -9.26
N VAL A 147 -8.51 6.14 -8.78
CA VAL A 147 -7.95 4.83 -9.13
C VAL A 147 -8.68 4.30 -10.37
N VAL A 148 -8.10 4.55 -11.54
CA VAL A 148 -8.65 4.15 -12.83
C VAL A 148 -8.28 2.68 -13.14
N PRO A 149 -9.23 1.82 -13.52
CA PRO A 149 -8.93 0.42 -13.83
C PRO A 149 -7.87 0.24 -14.91
N GLY A 150 -6.91 -0.66 -14.67
CA GLY A 150 -5.84 -1.01 -15.61
C GLY A 150 -4.64 -0.06 -15.61
N THR A 151 -4.57 0.91 -14.68
CA THR A 151 -3.38 1.75 -14.47
C THR A 151 -2.37 1.07 -13.54
N SER A 152 -1.17 1.65 -13.41
CA SER A 152 -0.15 1.15 -12.48
C SER A 152 -0.62 1.30 -11.03
N LEU A 153 -1.32 2.39 -10.72
CA LEU A 153 -1.96 2.61 -9.42
C LEU A 153 -3.00 1.53 -9.08
N ASP A 154 -3.86 1.14 -10.03
CA ASP A 154 -4.83 0.07 -9.84
C ASP A 154 -4.15 -1.29 -9.62
N ALA A 155 -3.13 -1.61 -10.41
CA ALA A 155 -2.37 -2.85 -10.27
C ALA A 155 -1.65 -2.94 -8.91
N GLU A 156 -1.01 -1.85 -8.46
CA GLU A 156 -0.34 -1.80 -7.16
C GLU A 156 -1.35 -1.87 -6.01
N ALA A 157 -2.47 -1.17 -6.10
CA ALA A 157 -3.54 -1.24 -5.09
C ALA A 157 -4.12 -2.66 -5.00
N ALA A 158 -4.29 -3.35 -6.13
CA ALA A 158 -4.74 -4.73 -6.16
C ALA A 158 -3.72 -5.69 -5.52
N GLU A 159 -2.42 -5.52 -5.81
CA GLU A 159 -1.35 -6.33 -5.22
C GLU A 159 -1.27 -6.13 -3.69
N ARG A 160 -1.35 -4.87 -3.22
CA ARG A 160 -1.37 -4.57 -1.78
C ARG A 160 -2.66 -5.02 -1.10
N SER A 161 -3.79 -4.96 -1.81
CA SER A 161 -5.16 -5.33 -1.40
C SER A 161 -5.75 -4.56 -0.20
N THR A 162 -4.95 -4.19 0.79
CA THR A 162 -5.39 -3.52 2.02
C THR A 162 -4.25 -2.75 2.68
N SER A 163 -4.58 -1.72 3.45
CA SER A 163 -3.61 -1.06 4.32
C SER A 163 -3.34 -1.93 5.55
N THR A 164 -2.07 -2.16 5.87
CA THR A 164 -1.67 -2.94 7.05
C THR A 164 -1.31 -2.01 8.20
N TYR A 165 -2.10 -2.05 9.27
CA TYR A 165 -1.88 -1.25 10.47
C TYR A 165 -1.03 -2.02 11.49
N LEU A 166 0.14 -1.47 11.79
CA LEU A 166 1.05 -1.94 12.82
C LEU A 166 0.90 -1.06 14.07
N ILE A 167 1.54 -1.45 15.17
CA ILE A 167 1.53 -0.65 16.41
C ILE A 167 2.25 0.69 16.20
N ASP A 168 3.31 0.69 15.40
CA ASP A 168 4.23 1.81 15.20
C ASP A 168 4.06 2.50 13.84
N GLY A 169 3.16 2.03 12.99
CA GLY A 169 2.96 2.62 11.67
C GLY A 169 1.84 1.99 10.85
N VAL A 170 1.71 2.47 9.62
CA VAL A 170 0.79 1.92 8.63
C VAL A 170 1.55 1.71 7.33
N ILE A 171 1.32 0.58 6.68
CA ILE A 171 1.74 0.31 5.31
C ILE A 171 0.51 0.56 4.45
N PRO A 172 0.45 1.68 3.70
CA PRO A 172 -0.76 2.07 3.03
C PRO A 172 -0.96 1.28 1.72
N MET A 173 -2.23 1.06 1.36
CA MET A 173 -2.64 0.48 0.08
C MET A 173 -2.44 1.46 -1.08
N LEU A 174 -2.68 2.74 -0.86
CA LEU A 174 -2.56 3.81 -1.85
C LEU A 174 -1.47 4.82 -1.40
N PRO A 175 -0.84 5.54 -2.35
CA PRO A 175 0.15 6.58 -2.03
C PRO A 175 -0.38 7.72 -1.15
#